data_AF-A0A920RB59-F1
#
_entry.id   AF-A0A920RB59-F1
#
_cell.length_a   1.000
_cell.length_b   1.000
_cell.length_c   1.000
_cell.angle_alpha   90.00
_cell.angle_beta   90.00
_cell.angle_gamma   90.00
#
_symmetry.space_group_name_H-M   'P 1'
#
loop_
_entity.id
_entity.type
_entity.pdbx_description
1 polymer ?
#
loop_
_entity_poly.entity_id
_entity_poly.type
_entity_poly.pdbx_seq_one_letter_code
_entity_poly.pdbx_strand_id
1 'polypeptide(L)'
;MTNFHVVQEANVVTVTLQDGSSYEALPVGSDPDKDLAVLRIDAPGVELTPVNLGDSSLLEVGRKVIAIGNPFGLDTTMTVGVVSALGREIESVNRRTIRDVIQTDAAINPGNSGGPLLNSLGQLVGVNTAIYSPSGASSGIGFAIPVNTVRRIVPELVTYGRVQTPILGITRLPQPDYYRELWGIEGVIVLDVVEGTDPERLGMRGLRRVQRGQIQLGESLWKSKVKRWLTKTTTQLLWNSINPVT
;
A
#
# COMPACT_ATOMS: atom_id res chain seq x y z
N MET A 1 -2.84 -8.88 -12.71
CA MET A 1 -2.76 -7.96 -11.54
C MET A 1 -2.69 -6.54 -12.06
N THR A 2 -3.31 -5.59 -11.38
CA THR A 2 -3.31 -4.17 -11.73
C THR A 2 -3.42 -3.31 -10.47
N ASN A 3 -3.48 -1.99 -10.59
CA ASN A 3 -3.83 -1.13 -9.47
C ASN A 3 -5.33 -1.16 -9.15
N PHE A 4 -5.68 -0.93 -7.89
CA PHE A 4 -7.07 -0.85 -7.47
C PHE A 4 -7.77 0.35 -8.12
N HIS A 5 -7.13 1.52 -8.18
CA HIS A 5 -7.73 2.71 -8.76
C HIS A 5 -8.07 2.56 -10.26
N VAL A 6 -7.43 1.63 -10.97
CA VAL A 6 -7.72 1.35 -12.40
C VAL A 6 -9.08 0.67 -12.56
N VAL A 7 -9.53 -0.09 -11.55
CA VAL A 7 -10.74 -0.94 -11.65
C VAL A 7 -11.85 -0.55 -10.67
N GLN A 8 -11.60 0.38 -9.74
CA GLN A 8 -12.50 0.67 -8.61
C GLN A 8 -13.92 1.16 -9.01
N GLU A 9 -14.06 1.80 -10.17
CA GLU A 9 -15.34 2.36 -10.67
C GLU A 9 -15.84 1.61 -11.92
N ALA A 10 -15.16 0.53 -12.31
CA ALA A 10 -15.50 -0.20 -13.52
C ALA A 10 -16.68 -1.15 -13.26
N ASN A 11 -17.74 -1.05 -14.07
CA ASN A 11 -18.83 -2.03 -14.07
C ASN A 11 -18.42 -3.33 -14.76
N VAL A 12 -17.60 -3.23 -15.80
CA VAL A 12 -17.05 -4.34 -16.57
C VAL A 12 -15.58 -4.04 -16.81
N VAL A 13 -14.72 -5.02 -16.60
CA VAL A 13 -13.28 -4.92 -16.91
C VAL A 13 -12.97 -5.90 -18.02
N THR A 14 -12.36 -5.40 -19.09
CA THR A 14 -11.86 -6.23 -20.20
C THR A 14 -10.35 -6.19 -20.20
N VAL A 15 -9.72 -7.35 -20.32
CA VAL A 15 -8.26 -7.48 -20.50
C VAL A 15 -8.00 -7.93 -21.93
N THR A 16 -7.23 -7.13 -22.65
CA THR A 16 -6.73 -7.45 -23.99
C THR A 16 -5.31 -7.99 -23.90
N LEU A 17 -5.07 -9.16 -24.49
CA LEU A 17 -3.76 -9.80 -24.56
C LEU A 17 -2.94 -9.26 -25.74
N GLN A 18 -1.65 -9.63 -25.79
CA GLN A 18 -0.72 -9.17 -26.84
C GLN A 18 -1.10 -9.63 -28.25
N ASP A 19 -1.86 -10.72 -28.39
CA ASP A 19 -2.38 -11.22 -29.66
C ASP A 19 -3.69 -10.49 -30.11
N GLY A 20 -4.14 -9.51 -29.33
CA GLY A 20 -5.37 -8.75 -29.57
C GLY A 20 -6.65 -9.41 -29.05
N SER A 21 -6.60 -10.66 -28.57
CA SER A 21 -7.74 -11.32 -27.95
C SER A 21 -8.15 -10.57 -26.67
N SER A 22 -9.45 -10.50 -26.41
CA SER A 22 -10.01 -9.75 -25.28
C SER A 22 -10.96 -10.62 -24.47
N TYR A 23 -10.80 -10.56 -23.15
CA TYR A 23 -11.55 -11.38 -22.20
C TYR A 23 -12.14 -10.50 -21.11
N GLU A 24 -13.38 -10.81 -20.72
CA GLU A 24 -13.95 -10.25 -19.51
C GLU A 24 -13.15 -10.74 -18.30
N ALA A 25 -12.80 -9.80 -17.44
CA ALA A 25 -11.99 -10.03 -16.26
C ALA A 25 -12.86 -9.94 -15.01
N LEU A 26 -12.93 -11.05 -14.27
CA LEU A 26 -13.66 -11.13 -13.03
C LEU A 26 -12.77 -10.66 -11.87
N PRO A 27 -13.31 -9.83 -10.95
CA PRO A 27 -12.56 -9.46 -9.75
C PRO A 27 -12.33 -10.68 -8.86
N VAL A 28 -11.10 -10.90 -8.45
CA VAL A 28 -10.72 -11.95 -7.49
C VAL A 28 -10.60 -11.36 -6.08
N GLY A 29 -9.93 -10.22 -5.97
CA GLY A 29 -9.73 -9.52 -4.70
C GLY A 29 -8.96 -8.22 -4.87
N SER A 30 -9.02 -7.37 -3.87
CA SER A 30 -8.29 -6.09 -3.87
C SER A 30 -7.79 -5.69 -2.49
N ASP A 31 -6.72 -4.90 -2.48
CA ASP A 31 -6.20 -4.19 -1.33
C ASP A 31 -6.17 -2.69 -1.66
N PRO A 32 -7.23 -1.93 -1.28
CA PRO A 32 -7.29 -0.50 -1.54
C PRO A 32 -6.17 0.28 -0.85
N ASP A 33 -5.67 -0.17 0.31
CA ASP A 33 -4.61 0.50 1.09
C ASP A 33 -3.24 0.40 0.42
N LYS A 34 -3.05 -0.65 -0.39
CA LYS A 34 -1.84 -0.85 -1.20
C LYS A 34 -2.06 -0.60 -2.68
N ASP A 35 -3.25 -0.15 -3.05
CA ASP A 35 -3.66 0.14 -4.43
C ASP A 35 -3.39 -1.02 -5.38
N LEU A 36 -3.78 -2.24 -4.98
CA LEU A 36 -3.61 -3.46 -5.76
C LEU A 36 -4.96 -4.16 -5.99
N ALA A 37 -5.13 -4.72 -7.18
CA ALA A 37 -6.25 -5.58 -7.52
C ALA A 37 -5.79 -6.82 -8.31
N VAL A 38 -6.41 -7.96 -8.01
CA VAL A 38 -6.26 -9.21 -8.73
C VAL A 38 -7.55 -9.48 -9.50
N LEU A 39 -7.38 -9.73 -10.79
CA LEU A 39 -8.44 -10.11 -11.71
C LEU A 39 -8.15 -11.50 -12.24
N ARG A 40 -9.19 -12.21 -12.66
CA ARG A 40 -9.12 -13.50 -13.34
C ARG A 40 -9.78 -13.37 -14.71
N ILE A 41 -9.09 -13.82 -15.73
CA ILE A 41 -9.65 -14.03 -17.06
C ILE A 41 -9.76 -15.53 -17.32
N ASP A 42 -10.75 -15.91 -18.10
CA ASP A 42 -10.83 -17.25 -18.70
C ASP A 42 -10.43 -17.14 -20.17
N ALA A 43 -9.23 -17.65 -20.50
CA ALA A 43 -8.61 -17.52 -21.82
C ALA A 43 -8.33 -18.91 -22.41
N PRO A 44 -9.37 -19.66 -22.81
CA PRO A 44 -9.20 -21.04 -23.29
C PRO A 44 -8.37 -21.07 -24.57
N GLY A 45 -7.38 -21.97 -24.60
CA GLY A 45 -6.49 -22.15 -25.76
C GLY A 45 -5.38 -21.11 -25.88
N VAL A 46 -5.26 -20.16 -24.95
CA VAL A 46 -4.15 -19.20 -24.90
C VAL A 46 -3.15 -19.61 -23.82
N GLU A 47 -1.88 -19.71 -24.21
CA GLU A 47 -0.79 -19.92 -23.25
C GLU A 47 -0.39 -18.59 -22.60
N LEU A 48 -0.78 -18.41 -21.34
CA LEU A 48 -0.42 -17.21 -20.57
C LEU A 48 1.02 -17.32 -20.06
N THR A 49 1.87 -16.36 -20.45
CA THR A 49 3.25 -16.27 -19.94
C THR A 49 3.27 -15.46 -18.63
N PRO A 50 3.58 -16.08 -17.48
CA PRO A 50 3.70 -15.35 -16.23
C PRO A 50 4.94 -14.45 -16.23
N VAL A 51 4.83 -13.26 -15.63
CA VAL A 51 6.00 -12.40 -15.41
C VAL A 51 6.91 -13.01 -14.33
N ASN A 52 8.21 -13.03 -14.59
CA ASN A 52 9.20 -13.47 -13.59
C ASN A 52 9.27 -12.45 -12.45
N LEU A 53 9.17 -12.90 -11.21
CA LEU A 53 9.30 -12.02 -10.04
C LEU A 53 10.79 -11.84 -9.69
N GLY A 54 11.21 -10.59 -9.49
CA GLY A 54 12.51 -10.25 -8.92
C GLY A 54 12.45 -10.12 -7.39
N ASP A 55 13.39 -9.39 -6.81
CA ASP A 55 13.38 -9.04 -5.39
C ASP A 55 13.60 -7.54 -5.23
N SER A 56 12.59 -6.83 -4.73
CA SER A 56 12.66 -5.37 -4.55
C SER A 56 13.60 -4.95 -3.41
N SER A 57 13.95 -5.86 -2.48
CA SER A 57 14.92 -5.56 -1.41
C SER A 57 16.37 -5.53 -1.90
N LEU A 58 16.63 -6.06 -3.11
CA LEU A 58 17.93 -5.99 -3.77
C LEU A 58 18.05 -4.78 -4.71
N LEU A 59 17.02 -3.92 -4.78
CA LEU A 59 17.11 -2.69 -5.55
C LEU A 59 18.06 -1.69 -4.87
N GLU A 60 18.76 -0.94 -5.70
CA GLU A 60 19.62 0.17 -5.28
C GLU A 60 19.29 1.40 -6.13
N VAL A 61 19.47 2.58 -5.54
CA VAL A 61 19.36 3.84 -6.28
C VAL A 61 20.37 3.87 -7.42
N GLY A 62 19.95 4.39 -8.58
CA GLY A 62 20.74 4.43 -9.81
C GLY A 62 20.63 3.17 -10.68
N ARG A 63 19.97 2.11 -10.21
CA ARG A 63 19.74 0.90 -11.03
C ARG A 63 18.70 1.17 -12.10
N LYS A 64 18.99 0.78 -13.34
CA LYS A 64 18.08 0.89 -14.47
C LYS A 64 16.79 0.11 -14.24
N VAL A 65 15.68 0.76 -14.52
CA VAL A 65 14.33 0.17 -14.51
C VAL A 65 13.59 0.50 -15.80
N ILE A 66 12.66 -0.38 -16.16
CA ILE A 66 11.85 -0.28 -17.36
C ILE A 66 10.38 -0.34 -16.93
N ALA A 67 9.61 0.70 -17.21
CA ALA A 67 8.17 0.71 -16.99
C ALA A 67 7.46 0.39 -18.29
N ILE A 68 6.57 -0.60 -18.26
CA ILE A 68 5.73 -0.98 -19.40
C ILE A 68 4.28 -0.65 -19.07
N GLY A 69 3.53 -0.21 -20.07
CA GLY A 69 2.11 0.09 -19.97
C GLY A 69 1.41 0.04 -21.32
N ASN A 70 0.12 0.32 -21.33
CA ASN A 70 -0.67 0.49 -22.54
C ASN A 70 -1.53 1.76 -22.40
N PRO A 71 -0.94 2.95 -22.47
CA PRO A 71 -1.70 4.18 -22.53
C PRO A 71 -2.57 4.16 -23.79
N PHE A 72 -3.86 4.36 -23.59
CA PHE A 72 -4.89 4.47 -24.63
C PHE A 72 -5.31 3.17 -25.31
N GLY A 73 -4.81 2.00 -24.90
CA GLY A 73 -5.31 0.70 -25.38
C GLY A 73 -4.92 0.36 -26.82
N LEU A 74 -4.06 1.15 -27.46
CA LEU A 74 -3.70 1.03 -28.87
C LEU A 74 -2.34 0.36 -29.09
N ASP A 75 -1.38 0.56 -28.18
CA ASP A 75 -0.03 0.01 -28.27
C ASP A 75 0.66 -0.09 -26.90
N THR A 76 1.54 -1.08 -26.74
CA THR A 76 2.38 -1.20 -25.54
C THR A 76 3.44 -0.10 -25.55
N THR A 77 3.43 0.77 -24.54
CA THR A 77 4.50 1.76 -24.32
C THR A 77 5.56 1.25 -23.36
N MET A 78 6.78 1.73 -23.57
CA MET A 78 7.92 1.47 -22.71
C MET A 78 8.61 2.79 -22.36
N THR A 79 8.86 3.02 -21.07
CA THR A 79 9.70 4.11 -20.59
C THR A 79 10.84 3.53 -19.76
N VAL A 80 12.01 4.16 -19.85
CA VAL A 80 13.23 3.69 -19.18
C VAL A 80 13.73 4.80 -18.27
N GLY A 81 14.22 4.41 -17.10
CA GLY A 81 14.81 5.32 -16.14
C GLY A 81 15.66 4.54 -15.14
N VAL A 82 15.83 5.11 -13.96
CA VAL A 82 16.55 4.51 -12.84
C VAL A 82 15.70 4.57 -11.57
N VAL A 83 16.00 3.70 -10.62
CA VAL A 83 15.54 3.86 -9.24
C VAL A 83 16.09 5.18 -8.71
N SER A 84 15.22 6.15 -8.43
CA SER A 84 15.60 7.46 -7.90
C SER A 84 15.64 7.47 -6.38
N ALA A 85 14.78 6.68 -5.72
CA ALA A 85 14.74 6.51 -4.27
C ALA A 85 13.97 5.23 -3.87
N LEU A 86 14.16 4.79 -2.63
CA LEU A 86 13.47 3.65 -2.03
C LEU A 86 12.87 4.06 -0.67
N GLY A 87 11.87 3.33 -0.18
CA GLY A 87 11.30 3.54 1.15
C GLY A 87 10.46 4.80 1.29
N ARG A 88 9.92 5.34 0.18
CA ARG A 88 9.14 6.58 0.21
C ARG A 88 7.70 6.32 0.67
N GLU A 89 7.10 7.35 1.25
CA GLU A 89 5.67 7.40 1.56
C GLU A 89 5.01 8.36 0.57
N ILE A 90 3.92 7.93 -0.06
CA ILE A 90 3.16 8.72 -1.04
C ILE A 90 1.68 8.70 -0.72
N GLU A 91 0.96 9.70 -1.20
CA GLU A 91 -0.49 9.70 -1.27
C GLU A 91 -0.93 9.24 -2.67
N SER A 92 -1.62 8.09 -2.75
CA SER A 92 -2.18 7.58 -4.01
C SER A 92 -3.36 8.45 -4.48
N VAL A 93 -3.80 8.24 -5.73
CA VAL A 93 -4.98 8.89 -6.34
C VAL A 93 -6.23 8.77 -5.47
N ASN A 94 -6.34 7.69 -4.68
CA ASN A 94 -7.44 7.45 -3.74
C ASN A 94 -7.26 8.11 -2.36
N ARG A 95 -6.30 9.05 -2.21
CA ARG A 95 -5.93 9.73 -0.95
C ARG A 95 -5.50 8.80 0.18
N ARG A 96 -5.07 7.58 -0.16
CA ARG A 96 -4.46 6.66 0.80
C ARG A 96 -2.96 6.76 0.77
N THR A 97 -2.38 6.71 1.95
CA THR A 97 -0.94 6.67 2.15
C THR A 97 -0.40 5.28 1.80
N ILE A 98 0.43 5.20 0.76
CA ILE A 98 1.20 3.99 0.43
C ILE A 98 2.63 4.19 0.92
N ARG A 99 3.08 3.28 1.77
CA ARG A 99 4.44 3.23 2.33
C ARG A 99 5.34 2.32 1.51
N ASP A 100 6.64 2.58 1.64
CA ASP A 100 7.74 1.78 1.09
C ASP A 100 7.75 1.70 -0.44
N VAL A 101 7.28 2.74 -1.14
CA VAL A 101 7.25 2.74 -2.61
C VAL A 101 8.65 2.94 -3.21
N ILE A 102 8.83 2.37 -4.41
CA ILE A 102 9.99 2.62 -5.27
C ILE A 102 9.71 3.92 -6.01
N GLN A 103 10.66 4.86 -6.00
CA GLN A 103 10.62 6.06 -6.83
C GLN A 103 11.52 5.85 -8.06
N THR A 104 11.07 6.32 -9.23
CA THR A 104 11.79 6.24 -10.50
C THR A 104 11.65 7.54 -11.30
N ASP A 105 12.61 7.84 -12.16
CA ASP A 105 12.52 8.91 -13.16
C ASP A 105 12.03 8.41 -14.52
N ALA A 106 11.82 7.08 -14.66
CA ALA A 106 11.08 6.53 -15.78
C ALA A 106 9.70 7.19 -15.83
N ALA A 107 9.29 7.68 -17.00
CA ALA A 107 8.04 8.41 -17.10
C ALA A 107 6.85 7.51 -16.77
N ILE A 108 6.16 7.80 -15.66
CA ILE A 108 4.91 7.16 -15.22
C ILE A 108 3.76 8.15 -15.43
N ASN A 109 2.80 7.79 -16.27
CA ASN A 109 1.65 8.58 -16.68
C ASN A 109 0.37 7.74 -16.57
N PRO A 110 -0.82 8.34 -16.79
CA PRO A 110 -2.01 7.55 -17.08
C PRO A 110 -1.73 6.57 -18.24
N GLY A 111 -2.01 5.28 -18.02
CA GLY A 111 -1.81 4.22 -19.01
C GLY A 111 -0.66 3.24 -18.75
N ASN A 112 0.32 3.62 -17.91
CA ASN A 112 1.28 2.68 -17.34
C ASN A 112 0.95 2.26 -15.90
N SER A 113 -0.01 2.91 -15.23
CA SER A 113 -0.60 2.41 -13.97
C SER A 113 -1.06 0.96 -14.11
N GLY A 114 -0.75 0.13 -13.12
CA GLY A 114 -1.05 -1.30 -13.11
C GLY A 114 -0.09 -2.15 -13.93
N GLY A 115 0.72 -1.52 -14.80
CA GLY A 115 1.77 -2.18 -15.58
C GLY A 115 3.03 -2.48 -14.76
N PRO A 116 3.93 -3.31 -15.29
CA PRO A 116 5.11 -3.74 -14.56
C PRO A 116 6.23 -2.67 -14.57
N LEU A 117 6.94 -2.57 -13.45
CA LEU A 117 8.28 -2.01 -13.35
C LEU A 117 9.29 -3.16 -13.32
N LEU A 118 10.18 -3.23 -14.30
CA LEU A 118 11.12 -4.32 -14.50
C LEU A 118 12.56 -3.88 -14.21
N ASN A 119 13.38 -4.78 -13.68
CA ASN A 119 14.83 -4.59 -13.64
C ASN A 119 15.50 -4.92 -14.98
N SER A 120 16.82 -4.78 -15.06
CA SER A 120 17.59 -5.07 -16.29
C SER A 120 17.61 -6.55 -16.71
N LEU A 121 17.13 -7.46 -15.84
CA LEU A 121 16.96 -8.88 -16.15
C LEU A 121 15.54 -9.20 -16.65
N GLY A 122 14.67 -8.19 -16.81
CA GLY A 122 13.27 -8.38 -17.18
C GLY A 122 12.39 -8.94 -16.05
N GLN A 123 12.88 -8.90 -14.81
CA GLN A 123 12.11 -9.37 -13.65
C GLN A 123 11.28 -8.24 -13.05
N LEU A 124 10.05 -8.55 -12.65
CA LEU A 124 9.16 -7.64 -11.94
C LEU A 124 9.78 -7.21 -10.62
N VAL A 125 10.00 -5.91 -10.45
CA VAL A 125 10.45 -5.31 -9.20
C VAL A 125 9.42 -4.38 -8.58
N GLY A 126 8.39 -3.98 -9.33
CA GLY A 126 7.22 -3.30 -8.79
C GLY A 126 6.05 -3.18 -9.76
N VAL A 127 4.95 -2.63 -9.29
CA VAL A 127 3.76 -2.30 -10.09
C VAL A 127 3.66 -0.78 -10.17
N ASN A 128 3.75 -0.23 -11.38
CA ASN A 128 3.67 1.21 -11.60
C ASN A 128 2.36 1.74 -11.02
N THR A 129 2.42 2.81 -10.23
CA THR A 129 1.24 3.45 -9.64
C THR A 129 1.27 4.94 -9.89
N ALA A 130 0.15 5.50 -10.33
CA ALA A 130 0.00 6.94 -10.42
C ALA A 130 -0.07 7.56 -9.02
N ILE A 131 0.43 8.80 -8.91
CA ILE A 131 0.22 9.67 -7.76
C ILE A 131 -0.71 10.81 -8.13
N TYR A 132 -1.32 11.42 -7.11
CA TYR A 132 -2.02 12.68 -7.28
C TYR A 132 -1.01 13.79 -7.63
N SER A 133 -1.01 14.25 -8.88
CA SER A 133 -0.23 15.39 -9.35
C SER A 133 -1.17 16.52 -9.76
N PRO A 134 -0.94 17.80 -9.35
CA PRO A 134 -1.76 18.93 -9.76
C PRO A 134 -1.86 19.10 -11.29
N SER A 135 -0.84 18.67 -12.04
CA SER A 135 -0.80 18.78 -13.51
C SER A 135 -1.34 17.54 -14.24
N GLY A 136 -1.54 16.42 -13.55
CA GLY A 136 -1.95 15.14 -14.15
C GLY A 136 -0.92 14.45 -15.06
N ALA A 137 0.25 15.07 -15.30
CA ALA A 137 1.33 14.54 -16.12
C ALA A 137 2.60 14.26 -15.31
N SER A 138 3.46 13.36 -15.80
CA SER A 138 4.77 13.09 -15.20
C SER A 138 5.63 14.35 -15.13
N SER A 139 6.17 14.62 -13.95
CA SER A 139 7.18 15.67 -13.72
C SER A 139 8.59 15.07 -13.56
N GLY A 140 8.82 13.86 -14.09
CA GLY A 140 10.06 13.10 -13.87
C GLY A 140 10.14 12.38 -12.53
N ILE A 141 8.98 12.22 -11.85
CA ILE A 141 8.87 11.50 -10.58
C ILE A 141 7.72 10.51 -10.72
N GLY A 142 8.07 9.23 -10.83
CA GLY A 142 7.15 8.10 -10.88
C GLY A 142 7.30 7.21 -9.65
N PHE A 143 6.26 6.41 -9.38
CA PHE A 143 6.25 5.50 -8.25
C PHE A 143 5.79 4.10 -8.64
N ALA A 144 6.27 3.11 -7.91
CA ALA A 144 5.81 1.73 -8.03
C ALA A 144 5.69 1.05 -6.67
N ILE A 145 4.67 0.22 -6.53
CA ILE A 145 4.47 -0.66 -5.38
C ILE A 145 5.49 -1.81 -5.49
N PRO A 146 6.34 -2.07 -4.49
CA PRO A 146 7.40 -3.08 -4.60
C PRO A 146 6.88 -4.51 -4.82
N VAL A 147 7.62 -5.31 -5.58
CA VAL A 147 7.24 -6.72 -5.84
C VAL A 147 7.18 -7.56 -4.56
N ASN A 148 7.95 -7.23 -3.52
CA ASN A 148 7.86 -7.95 -2.25
C ASN A 148 6.51 -7.68 -1.54
N THR A 149 5.93 -6.49 -1.71
CA THR A 149 4.56 -6.17 -1.25
C THR A 149 3.54 -7.00 -2.02
N VAL A 150 3.70 -7.09 -3.34
CA VAL A 150 2.88 -7.95 -4.21
C VAL A 150 2.95 -9.42 -3.78
N ARG A 151 4.17 -9.95 -3.57
CA ARG A 151 4.40 -11.35 -3.17
C ARG A 151 3.67 -11.70 -1.87
N ARG A 152 3.59 -10.76 -0.92
CA ARG A 152 2.88 -10.94 0.35
C ARG A 152 1.36 -10.92 0.16
N ILE A 153 0.85 -9.97 -0.63
CA ILE A 153 -0.58 -9.64 -0.70
C ILE A 153 -1.36 -10.55 -1.65
N VAL A 154 -0.80 -10.84 -2.82
CA VAL A 154 -1.52 -11.57 -3.88
C VAL A 154 -2.06 -12.93 -3.41
N PRO A 155 -1.31 -13.76 -2.65
CA PRO A 155 -1.86 -15.01 -2.13
C PRO A 155 -3.11 -14.81 -1.25
N GLU A 156 -3.14 -13.77 -0.41
CA GLU A 156 -4.30 -13.44 0.41
C GLU A 156 -5.48 -12.96 -0.45
N LEU A 157 -5.23 -12.11 -1.45
CA LEU A 157 -6.27 -11.64 -2.37
C LEU A 157 -6.88 -12.80 -3.16
N VAL A 158 -6.06 -13.75 -3.61
CA VAL A 158 -6.53 -14.94 -4.34
C VAL A 158 -7.34 -15.87 -3.44
N THR A 159 -6.93 -16.02 -2.17
CA THR A 159 -7.57 -16.98 -1.25
C THR A 159 -8.83 -16.42 -0.59
N TYR A 160 -8.81 -15.15 -0.16
CA TYR A 160 -9.83 -14.54 0.69
C TYR A 160 -10.54 -13.34 0.05
N GLY A 161 -10.10 -12.90 -1.13
CA GLY A 161 -10.60 -11.69 -1.80
C GLY A 161 -10.12 -10.37 -1.17
N ARG A 162 -9.40 -10.42 -0.04
CA ARG A 162 -8.89 -9.25 0.69
C ARG A 162 -7.65 -9.62 1.52
N VAL A 163 -6.86 -8.61 1.87
CA VAL A 163 -5.76 -8.77 2.84
C VAL A 163 -6.34 -8.81 4.25
N GLN A 164 -5.96 -9.79 5.04
CA GLN A 164 -6.40 -9.95 6.41
C GLN A 164 -5.45 -9.18 7.34
N THR A 165 -5.56 -7.84 7.32
CA THR A 165 -4.72 -6.99 8.16
C THR A 165 -5.20 -7.07 9.62
N PRO A 166 -4.36 -7.54 10.56
CA PRO A 166 -4.72 -7.51 11.98
C PRO A 166 -4.84 -6.06 12.44
N ILE A 167 -5.98 -5.71 13.06
CA ILE A 167 -6.18 -4.40 13.66
C ILE A 167 -5.88 -4.46 15.15
N LEU A 168 -5.19 -3.44 15.67
CA LEU A 168 -4.91 -3.34 17.10
C LEU A 168 -6.15 -2.99 17.92
N GLY A 169 -7.19 -2.40 17.30
CA GLY A 169 -8.40 -1.94 17.99
C GLY A 169 -8.28 -0.54 18.60
N ILE A 170 -7.33 0.27 18.11
CA ILE A 170 -7.14 1.66 18.54
C ILE A 170 -7.17 2.61 17.35
N THR A 171 -7.72 3.79 17.57
CA THR A 171 -7.61 4.95 16.67
C THR A 171 -6.50 5.85 17.18
N ARG A 172 -5.51 6.14 16.32
CA ARG A 172 -4.40 7.03 16.66
C ARG A 172 -4.82 8.49 16.43
N LEU A 173 -4.25 9.40 17.20
CA LEU A 173 -4.38 10.83 16.91
C LEU A 173 -3.71 11.13 15.55
N PRO A 174 -4.43 11.69 14.56
CA PRO A 174 -3.83 12.12 13.31
C PRO A 174 -2.78 13.22 13.57
N GLN A 175 -1.68 13.20 12.83
CA GLN A 175 -0.62 14.21 12.92
C GLN A 175 -0.18 14.48 14.38
N PRO A 176 0.27 13.45 15.12
CA PRO A 176 0.41 13.52 16.57
C PRO A 176 1.58 14.39 17.04
N ASP A 177 2.49 14.79 16.16
CA ASP A 177 3.80 15.35 16.55
C ASP A 177 3.66 16.65 17.34
N TYR A 178 2.78 17.55 16.91
CA TYR A 178 2.45 18.77 17.66
C TYR A 178 1.98 18.45 19.09
N TYR A 179 1.09 17.48 19.24
CA TYR A 179 0.51 17.10 20.53
C TYR A 179 1.47 16.29 21.40
N ARG A 180 2.37 15.50 20.81
CA ARG A 180 3.43 14.79 21.52
C ARG A 180 4.40 15.76 22.16
N GLU A 181 4.81 16.78 21.43
CA GLU A 181 5.68 17.83 21.94
C GLU A 181 4.96 18.66 23.01
N LEU A 182 3.73 19.11 22.72
CA LEU A 182 2.93 19.91 23.65
C LEU A 182 2.63 19.20 24.98
N TRP A 183 2.39 17.88 24.95
CA TRP A 183 2.01 17.10 26.12
C TRP A 183 3.16 16.26 26.71
N GLY A 184 4.36 16.32 26.13
CA GLY A 184 5.52 15.54 26.58
C GLY A 184 5.31 14.02 26.49
N ILE A 185 4.57 13.53 25.50
CA ILE A 185 4.22 12.11 25.34
C ILE A 185 5.22 11.41 24.43
N GLU A 186 5.94 10.43 24.98
CA GLU A 186 6.69 9.44 24.20
C GLU A 186 5.74 8.31 23.74
N GLY A 187 5.56 8.15 22.42
CA GLY A 187 4.81 7.03 21.83
C GLY A 187 3.49 7.41 21.16
N VAL A 188 2.56 6.46 21.02
CA VAL A 188 1.30 6.64 20.29
C VAL A 188 0.24 7.30 21.17
N ILE A 189 -0.33 8.42 20.72
CA ILE A 189 -1.51 9.01 21.36
C ILE A 189 -2.75 8.29 20.84
N VAL A 190 -3.47 7.63 21.74
CA VAL A 190 -4.73 6.94 21.44
C VAL A 190 -5.86 7.95 21.47
N LEU A 191 -6.39 8.27 20.29
CA LEU A 191 -7.57 9.12 20.13
C LEU A 191 -8.81 8.38 20.64
N ASP A 192 -9.00 7.14 20.20
CA ASP A 192 -10.16 6.32 20.57
C ASP A 192 -9.82 4.83 20.62
N VAL A 193 -10.67 4.05 21.28
CA VAL A 193 -10.56 2.60 21.37
C VAL A 193 -11.83 1.98 20.78
N VAL A 194 -11.64 1.03 19.85
CA VAL A 194 -12.76 0.39 19.16
C VAL A 194 -13.50 -0.53 20.12
N GLU A 195 -14.81 -0.38 20.22
CA GLU A 195 -15.67 -1.20 21.09
C GLU A 195 -15.58 -2.69 20.71
N GLY A 196 -15.65 -3.56 21.72
CA GLY A 196 -15.59 -5.00 21.57
C GLY A 196 -14.18 -5.57 21.33
N THR A 197 -13.14 -4.72 21.23
CA THR A 197 -11.76 -5.14 20.99
C THR A 197 -10.97 -5.41 22.28
N ASP A 198 -9.86 -6.13 22.16
CA ASP A 198 -8.96 -6.44 23.29
C ASP A 198 -8.51 -5.18 24.06
N PRO A 199 -8.08 -4.07 23.42
CA PRO A 199 -7.86 -2.79 24.09
C PRO A 199 -8.98 -2.36 25.03
N GLU A 200 -10.24 -2.38 24.60
CA GLU A 200 -11.36 -1.93 25.40
C GLU A 200 -11.61 -2.86 26.60
N ARG A 201 -11.66 -4.18 26.34
CA ARG A 201 -11.90 -5.22 27.35
C ARG A 201 -10.86 -5.19 28.47
N LEU A 202 -9.65 -4.77 28.12
CA LEU A 202 -8.53 -4.65 29.05
C LEU A 202 -8.40 -3.23 29.64
N GLY A 203 -9.39 -2.37 29.43
CA GLY A 203 -9.55 -1.08 30.11
C GLY A 203 -8.85 0.10 29.44
N MET A 204 -8.35 -0.04 28.21
CA MET A 204 -7.80 1.09 27.46
C MET A 204 -8.89 2.12 27.17
N ARG A 205 -8.53 3.41 27.25
CA ARG A 205 -9.42 4.54 26.97
C ARG A 205 -8.68 5.55 26.12
N GLY A 206 -9.36 6.09 25.11
CA GLY A 206 -8.85 7.19 24.28
C GLY A 206 -8.94 8.56 24.96
N LEU A 207 -8.67 9.62 24.19
CA LEU A 207 -8.80 11.00 24.65
C LEU A 207 -10.25 11.31 25.04
N ARG A 208 -10.44 12.01 26.16
CA ARG A 208 -11.76 12.45 26.62
C ARG A 208 -11.79 13.95 26.80
N ARG A 209 -12.87 14.60 26.35
CA ARG A 209 -13.12 16.02 26.63
C ARG A 209 -13.93 16.14 27.91
N VAL A 210 -13.43 16.85 28.91
CA VAL A 210 -14.14 17.09 30.17
C VAL A 210 -14.92 18.41 30.15
N GLN A 211 -15.83 18.60 31.11
CA GLN A 211 -16.85 19.68 31.15
C GLN A 211 -16.32 21.12 31.06
N ARG A 212 -15.01 21.37 31.09
CA ARG A 212 -14.39 22.70 30.92
C ARG A 212 -13.64 22.87 29.59
N GLY A 213 -13.85 21.98 28.62
CA GLY A 213 -13.14 22.00 27.35
C GLY A 213 -11.70 21.50 27.42
N GLN A 214 -11.21 21.16 28.62
CA GLN A 214 -9.93 20.52 28.83
C GLN A 214 -9.94 19.10 28.24
N ILE A 215 -8.82 18.71 27.62
CA ILE A 215 -8.61 17.35 27.14
C ILE A 215 -7.99 16.56 28.29
N GLN A 216 -8.66 15.50 28.70
CA GLN A 216 -8.12 14.48 29.57
C GLN A 216 -7.53 13.39 28.70
N LEU A 217 -6.23 13.15 28.84
CA LEU A 217 -5.59 11.96 28.29
C LEU A 217 -6.23 10.74 28.98
N GLY A 218 -6.84 9.83 28.21
CA GLY A 218 -7.16 8.50 28.74
C GLY A 218 -5.86 7.83 29.21
N GLU A 219 -5.87 7.09 30.33
CA GLU A 219 -4.68 6.59 31.06
C GLU A 219 -3.41 6.50 30.18
N SER A 220 -2.64 7.59 30.14
CA SER A 220 -1.41 7.68 29.37
C SER A 220 -0.24 7.30 30.26
N LEU A 221 -0.20 6.05 30.73
CA LEU A 221 0.96 5.49 31.46
C LEU A 221 1.35 4.15 30.81
N TRP A 222 1.93 4.27 29.62
CA TRP A 222 2.20 3.18 28.68
C TRP A 222 3.47 2.36 28.97
N LYS A 223 4.38 2.81 29.86
CA LYS A 223 5.66 2.11 30.09
C LYS A 223 5.53 0.78 30.87
N SER A 224 4.57 0.63 31.78
CA SER A 224 4.52 -0.55 32.68
C SER A 224 3.47 -1.60 32.31
N LYS A 225 2.26 -1.18 31.87
CA LYS A 225 1.19 -2.14 31.58
C LYS A 225 1.47 -2.91 30.28
N VAL A 226 1.96 -2.26 29.22
CA VAL A 226 2.07 -2.79 27.84
C VAL A 226 2.98 -4.03 27.71
N LYS A 227 4.04 -4.17 28.53
CA LYS A 227 4.84 -5.41 28.59
C LYS A 227 3.99 -6.66 28.88
N ARG A 228 2.87 -6.51 29.58
CA ARG A 228 1.91 -7.59 29.86
C ARG A 228 0.97 -7.90 28.68
N TRP A 229 0.81 -6.97 27.73
CA TRP A 229 -0.10 -7.06 26.56
C TRP A 229 0.59 -7.71 25.36
N LEU A 230 1.89 -7.49 25.23
CA LEU A 230 2.67 -7.90 24.08
C LEU A 230 3.18 -9.35 24.15
N THR A 231 2.76 -10.13 25.15
CA THR A 231 3.14 -11.55 25.26
C THR A 231 2.49 -12.44 24.19
N LYS A 232 1.49 -11.92 23.44
CA LYS A 232 0.95 -12.57 22.23
C LYS A 232 1.75 -12.07 21.01
N THR A 233 2.42 -13.00 20.33
CA THR A 233 3.37 -12.74 19.23
C THR A 233 2.84 -11.78 18.16
N THR A 234 1.57 -11.86 17.80
CA THR A 234 0.94 -10.99 16.78
C THR A 234 0.74 -9.55 17.26
N THR A 235 0.37 -9.34 18.52
CA THR A 235 0.17 -8.01 19.11
C THR A 235 1.50 -7.28 19.30
N GLN A 236 2.58 -8.01 19.61
CA GLN A 236 3.94 -7.47 19.68
C GLN A 236 4.43 -6.96 18.32
N LEU A 237 4.19 -7.73 17.24
CA LEU A 237 4.59 -7.35 15.88
C LEU A 237 3.83 -6.12 15.37
N LEU A 238 2.52 -6.03 15.66
CA LEU A 238 1.70 -4.86 15.32
C LEU A 238 2.08 -3.61 16.13
N TRP A 239 2.54 -3.78 17.36
CA TRP A 239 3.00 -2.67 18.19
C TRP A 239 4.32 -2.08 17.68
N ASN A 240 5.27 -2.95 17.33
CA ASN A 240 6.58 -2.51 16.82
C ASN A 240 6.45 -1.77 15.47
N SER A 241 5.44 -2.09 14.65
CA SER A 241 5.20 -1.39 13.38
C SER A 241 4.58 0.00 13.53
N ILE A 242 4.00 0.33 14.69
CA ILE A 242 3.38 1.64 14.95
C ILE A 242 4.18 2.52 15.92
N ASN A 243 5.27 2.01 16.51
CA ASN A 243 6.08 2.73 17.49
C ASN A 243 7.60 2.48 17.24
N PRO A 244 8.23 3.21 16.30
CA PRO A 244 9.59 2.91 15.83
C PRO A 244 10.72 3.35 16.77
N VAL A 245 10.45 3.63 18.06
CA VAL A 245 11.43 4.19 19.02
C VAL A 245 12.02 3.10 19.93
N THR A 246 12.30 1.91 19.39
CA THR A 246 13.08 0.88 20.11
C THR A 246 14.24 0.39 19.26
#